data_AF-A0AAD9M0U3-F1
#
_entry.id   AF-A0AAD9M0U3-F1
#
_cell.length_a   1.000
_cell.length_b   1.000
_cell.length_c   1.000
_cell.angle_alpha   90.00
_cell.angle_beta   90.00
_cell.angle_gamma   90.00
#
_symmetry.space_group_name_H-M   'P 1'
#
loop_
_entity.id
_entity.type
_entity.pdbx_description
1 polymer ?
#
loop_
_entity_poly.entity_id
_entity_poly.type
_entity_poly.pdbx_seq_one_letter_code
_entity_poly.pdbx_strand_id
1 'polypeptide(L)'
;MATPFKVEAWTEYAIGLLVLLIRLVYRSTIVGSNWEGDDHFALIAVFFWTGELVMLELIGQYGSITGMTDEIALTLSDKQIERIVVGSKCLLAGWCLYVTLVWCLKACMLFLLNLRQKRMVIVAALTCVLFYLVTIIVILTRCQPFHANWQVYPYPGDSCALNIPNYIVLAITNVTTDMMILYIPLPLLWSVQMPLAR
;
A
#
# COMPACT_ATOMS: atom_id res chain seq x y z
N MET A 1 8.57 -23.35 12.19
CA MET A 1 9.65 -22.96 11.25
C MET A 1 9.19 -21.74 10.49
N ALA A 2 10.05 -20.77 10.21
CA ALA A 2 9.69 -19.62 9.38
C ALA A 2 9.48 -20.08 7.93
N THR A 3 8.42 -19.62 7.29
CA THR A 3 8.20 -19.88 5.85
C THR A 3 9.20 -19.05 5.03
N PRO A 4 9.55 -19.48 3.80
CA PRO A 4 10.41 -18.69 2.91
C PRO A 4 9.93 -17.25 2.74
N PHE A 5 8.61 -17.08 2.52
CA PHE A 5 7.96 -15.76 2.43
C PHE A 5 8.17 -14.89 3.66
N LYS A 6 8.06 -15.47 4.86
CA LYS A 6 8.29 -14.73 6.10
C LYS A 6 9.73 -14.24 6.21
N VAL A 7 10.70 -15.09 5.84
CA VAL A 7 12.11 -14.69 5.87
C VAL A 7 12.38 -13.57 4.88
N GLU A 8 11.85 -13.68 3.66
CA GLU A 8 11.94 -12.67 2.62
C GLU A 8 11.37 -11.32 3.08
N ALA A 9 10.09 -11.28 3.49
CA ALA A 9 9.40 -10.04 3.87
C ALA A 9 10.08 -9.32 5.04
N TRP A 10 10.48 -10.04 6.09
CA TRP A 10 11.14 -9.43 7.26
C TRP A 10 12.57 -8.95 6.96
N THR A 11 13.28 -9.66 6.08
CA THR A 11 14.64 -9.26 5.67
C THR A 11 14.59 -7.99 4.82
N GLU A 12 13.69 -7.93 3.84
CA GLU A 12 13.48 -6.73 3.01
C GLU A 12 13.06 -5.53 3.85
N TYR A 13 12.14 -5.73 4.80
CA TYR A 13 11.75 -4.70 5.75
C TYR A 13 12.92 -4.20 6.59
N ALA A 14 13.74 -5.11 7.15
CA ALA A 14 14.89 -4.72 7.97
C ALA A 14 15.90 -3.90 7.17
N ILE A 15 16.21 -4.31 5.93
CA ILE A 15 17.13 -3.60 5.04
C ILE A 15 16.55 -2.24 4.66
N GLY A 16 15.30 -2.17 4.21
CA GLY A 16 14.69 -0.91 3.80
C GLY A 16 14.47 0.07 4.95
N LEU A 17 14.09 -0.40 6.13
CA LEU A 17 13.99 0.42 7.33
C LEU A 17 15.34 1.02 7.71
N LEU A 18 16.42 0.22 7.66
CA LEU A 18 17.76 0.71 7.92
C LEU A 18 18.16 1.82 6.94
N VAL A 19 17.90 1.64 5.64
CA VAL A 19 18.17 2.67 4.62
C VAL A 19 17.38 3.95 4.88
N LEU A 20 16.10 3.84 5.24
CA LEU A 20 15.25 4.99 5.55
C LEU A 20 15.70 5.72 6.82
N LEU A 21 16.07 4.99 7.87
CA LEU A 21 16.58 5.59 9.10
C LEU A 21 17.90 6.33 8.86
N ILE A 22 18.83 5.74 8.09
CA ILE A 22 20.07 6.42 7.70
C ILE A 22 19.77 7.71 6.94
N ARG A 23 18.83 7.67 5.97
CA ARG A 23 18.40 8.87 5.22
C ARG A 23 17.86 9.95 6.15
N LEU A 24 16.97 9.60 7.08
CA LEU A 24 16.34 10.55 8.01
C LEU A 24 17.35 11.16 8.96
N VAL A 25 18.26 10.37 9.54
CA VAL A 25 19.32 10.85 10.43
C VAL A 25 20.27 11.78 9.69
N TYR A 26 20.72 11.39 8.49
CA TYR A 26 21.63 12.20 7.68
C TYR A 26 21.00 13.55 7.30
N ARG A 27 19.75 13.56 6.83
CA ARG A 27 19.05 14.79 6.48
C ARG A 27 18.81 15.68 7.70
N SER A 28 18.43 15.09 8.84
CA SER A 28 18.25 15.83 10.11
C SER A 28 19.56 16.47 10.57
N THR A 29 20.70 15.82 10.32
CA THR A 29 22.02 16.34 10.69
C THR A 29 22.47 17.49 9.78
N ILE A 30 22.12 17.46 8.49
CA ILE A 30 22.52 18.49 7.51
C ILE A 30 21.56 19.69 7.50
N VAL A 31 20.26 19.44 7.49
CA VAL A 31 19.22 20.46 7.32
C VAL A 31 18.73 21.00 8.67
N GLY A 32 19.00 20.28 9.77
CA GLY A 32 18.51 20.63 11.10
C GLY A 32 17.00 20.39 11.24
N SER A 33 16.30 21.28 11.96
CA SER A 33 14.86 21.17 12.24
C SER A 33 13.94 21.67 11.11
N ASN A 34 14.49 22.11 9.96
CA ASN A 34 13.71 22.57 8.81
C ASN A 34 13.26 21.40 7.92
N TRP A 35 12.40 20.54 8.45
CA TRP A 35 11.90 19.38 7.73
C TRP A 35 10.88 19.81 6.67
N GLU A 36 11.07 19.34 5.44
CA GLU A 36 10.11 19.57 4.36
C GLU A 36 8.97 18.55 4.43
N GLY A 37 7.89 18.77 3.67
CA GLY A 37 6.74 17.86 3.63
C GLY A 37 7.11 16.41 3.28
N ASP A 38 8.10 16.23 2.39
CA ASP A 38 8.64 14.92 1.99
C ASP A 38 9.09 14.06 3.18
N ASP A 39 9.75 14.65 4.18
CA ASP A 39 10.28 13.92 5.34
C ASP A 39 9.18 13.41 6.27
N HIS A 40 8.11 14.21 6.40
CA HIS A 40 6.95 13.83 7.19
C HIS A 40 6.21 12.66 6.55
N PHE A 41 6.02 12.69 5.23
CA PHE A 41 5.40 11.57 4.52
C PHE A 41 6.28 10.32 4.53
N ALA A 42 7.61 10.46 4.52
CA ALA A 42 8.51 9.32 4.67
C ALA A 42 8.37 8.63 6.04
N LEU A 43 8.25 9.39 7.13
CA LEU A 43 7.97 8.82 8.46
C LEU A 43 6.60 8.13 8.52
N ILE A 44 5.58 8.77 7.94
CA ILE A 44 4.23 8.20 7.86
C ILE A 44 4.24 6.90 7.03
N ALA A 45 5.01 6.85 5.95
CA ALA A 45 5.19 5.64 5.15
C ALA A 45 5.83 4.51 5.96
N VAL A 46 6.83 4.78 6.80
CA VAL A 46 7.41 3.76 7.70
C VAL A 46 6.34 3.18 8.64
N PHE A 47 5.48 4.02 9.20
CA PHE A 47 4.39 3.56 10.06
C PHE A 47 3.43 2.64 9.30
N PHE A 48 2.96 3.04 8.12
CA PHE A 48 2.06 2.21 7.32
C PHE A 48 2.71 0.91 6.85
N TRP A 49 3.98 0.94 6.43
CA TRP A 49 4.71 -0.25 6.00
C TRP A 49 4.93 -1.24 7.14
N THR A 50 5.24 -0.74 8.33
CA THR A 50 5.34 -1.57 9.54
C THR A 50 3.99 -2.21 9.87
N GLY A 51 2.92 -1.42 9.83
CA GLY A 51 1.56 -1.91 10.08
C GLY A 51 1.16 -3.00 9.08
N GLU A 52 1.46 -2.80 7.80
CA GLU A 52 1.20 -3.78 6.74
C GLU A 52 1.93 -5.11 7.01
N LEU A 53 3.23 -5.04 7.32
CA LEU A 53 4.04 -6.23 7.62
C LEU A 53 3.48 -7.01 8.81
N VAL A 54 3.05 -6.30 9.86
CA VAL A 54 2.40 -6.90 11.03
C VAL A 54 1.07 -7.55 10.65
N MET A 55 0.24 -6.90 9.82
CA MET A 55 -1.00 -7.51 9.34
C MET A 55 -0.73 -8.77 8.51
N LEU A 56 0.27 -8.78 7.63
CA LEU A 56 0.66 -9.95 6.85
C LEU A 56 1.11 -11.11 7.75
N GLU A 57 1.89 -10.84 8.78
CA GLU A 57 2.31 -11.84 9.77
C GLU A 57 1.09 -12.43 10.50
N LEU A 58 0.15 -11.59 10.93
CA LEU A 58 -1.09 -12.03 11.57
C LEU A 58 -1.94 -12.89 10.61
N ILE A 59 -2.08 -12.49 9.35
CA ILE A 59 -2.80 -13.28 8.34
C ILE A 59 -2.13 -14.64 8.14
N GLY A 60 -0.80 -14.70 8.13
CA GLY A 60 -0.04 -15.95 8.02
C GLY A 60 -0.25 -16.89 9.23
N GLN A 61 -0.47 -16.34 10.42
CA GLN A 61 -0.69 -17.12 11.65
C GLN A 61 -2.15 -17.57 11.82
N TYR A 62 -3.11 -16.67 11.54
CA TYR A 62 -4.53 -16.89 11.80
C TYR A 62 -5.30 -17.45 10.60
N GLY A 63 -4.76 -17.32 9.38
CA GLY A 63 -5.45 -17.63 8.13
C GLY A 63 -6.44 -16.53 7.73
N SER A 64 -7.02 -16.63 6.54
CA SER A 64 -8.05 -15.70 6.08
C SER A 64 -9.08 -16.43 5.23
N ILE A 65 -10.16 -15.74 4.85
CA ILE A 65 -11.15 -16.25 3.88
C ILE A 65 -10.60 -16.44 2.46
N THR A 66 -9.32 -16.14 2.21
CA THR A 66 -8.74 -16.25 0.87
C THR A 66 -8.68 -17.71 0.41
N GLY A 67 -9.37 -18.02 -0.68
CA GLY A 67 -9.48 -19.39 -1.20
C GLY A 67 -10.40 -20.30 -0.40
N MET A 68 -11.29 -19.75 0.43
CA MET A 68 -12.32 -20.50 1.14
C MET A 68 -13.33 -21.09 0.15
N THR A 69 -13.87 -22.26 0.44
CA THR A 69 -15.02 -22.87 -0.27
C THR A 69 -15.99 -23.43 0.76
N ASP A 70 -17.25 -23.70 0.37
CA ASP A 70 -18.24 -24.29 1.29
C ASP A 70 -17.76 -25.65 1.84
N GLU A 71 -17.08 -26.46 1.02
CA GLU A 71 -16.52 -27.74 1.45
C GLU A 71 -15.48 -27.58 2.57
N ILE A 72 -14.57 -26.61 2.43
CA ILE A 72 -13.58 -26.31 3.45
C ILE A 72 -14.28 -25.75 4.70
N ALA A 73 -15.21 -24.80 4.52
CA ALA A 73 -15.89 -24.13 5.62
C ALA A 73 -16.65 -25.12 6.53
N LEU A 74 -17.28 -26.15 5.96
CA LEU A 74 -18.01 -27.19 6.70
C LEU A 74 -17.09 -28.15 7.48
N THR A 75 -15.80 -28.25 7.14
CA THR A 75 -14.84 -29.11 7.84
C THR A 75 -14.17 -28.44 9.04
N LEU A 76 -14.35 -27.13 9.21
CA LEU A 76 -13.67 -26.35 10.23
C LEU A 76 -14.37 -26.46 11.59
N SER A 77 -13.56 -26.58 12.65
CA SER A 77 -14.02 -26.40 14.03
C SER A 77 -14.32 -24.92 14.33
N ASP A 78 -15.24 -24.64 15.24
CA ASP A 78 -15.57 -23.30 15.73
C ASP A 78 -14.32 -22.46 16.08
N LYS A 79 -13.32 -23.07 16.73
CA LYS A 79 -12.06 -22.38 17.06
C LYS A 79 -11.24 -21.97 15.84
N GLN A 80 -11.30 -22.75 14.76
CA GLN A 80 -10.62 -22.41 13.51
C GLN A 80 -11.37 -21.29 12.78
N ILE A 81 -12.71 -21.33 12.81
CA ILE A 81 -13.56 -20.27 12.26
C ILE A 81 -13.24 -18.94 12.95
N GLU A 82 -13.20 -18.89 14.28
CA GLU A 82 -12.85 -17.66 15.02
C GLU A 82 -11.47 -17.10 14.62
N ARG A 83 -10.48 -17.96 14.44
CA ARG A 83 -9.14 -17.55 13.97
C ARG A 83 -9.19 -16.95 12.58
N ILE A 84 -9.89 -17.60 11.64
CA ILE A 84 -10.03 -17.11 10.26
C ILE A 84 -10.78 -15.77 10.22
N VAL A 85 -11.79 -15.57 11.08
CA VAL A 85 -12.49 -14.29 11.20
C VAL A 85 -11.52 -13.18 11.61
N VAL A 86 -10.66 -13.43 12.59
CA VAL A 86 -9.64 -12.46 13.04
C VAL A 86 -8.65 -12.15 11.91
N GLY A 87 -8.11 -13.17 11.25
CA GLY A 87 -7.17 -12.94 10.16
C GLY A 87 -7.80 -12.31 8.92
N SER A 88 -9.10 -12.51 8.67
CA SER A 88 -9.85 -11.83 7.60
C SER A 88 -10.07 -10.35 7.90
N LYS A 89 -10.26 -9.97 9.17
CA LYS A 89 -10.25 -8.56 9.59
C LYS A 89 -8.85 -7.95 9.42
N CYS A 90 -7.79 -8.69 9.76
CA CYS A 90 -6.42 -8.26 9.51
C CYS A 90 -6.13 -8.10 8.01
N LEU A 91 -6.71 -8.95 7.16
CA LEU A 91 -6.61 -8.85 5.70
C LEU A 91 -7.22 -7.55 5.19
N LEU A 92 -8.43 -7.21 5.63
CA LEU A 92 -9.06 -5.94 5.26
C LEU A 92 -8.23 -4.74 5.73
N ALA A 93 -7.74 -4.76 6.97
CA ALA A 93 -6.86 -3.72 7.51
C ALA A 93 -5.55 -3.62 6.72
N GLY A 94 -4.93 -4.75 6.38
CA GLY A 94 -3.70 -4.83 5.59
C GLY A 94 -3.86 -4.18 4.22
N TRP A 95 -4.97 -4.43 3.53
CA TRP A 95 -5.30 -3.76 2.27
C TRP A 95 -5.38 -2.23 2.41
N CYS A 96 -6.03 -1.73 3.45
CA CYS A 96 -6.11 -0.28 3.69
C CYS A 96 -4.74 0.33 4.02
N LEU A 97 -3.92 -0.35 4.83
CA LEU A 97 -2.57 0.10 5.17
C LEU A 97 -1.67 0.13 3.93
N TYR A 98 -1.68 -0.92 3.11
CA TYR A 98 -0.91 -1.01 1.88
C TYR A 98 -1.29 0.09 0.88
N VAL A 99 -2.59 0.29 0.61
CA VAL A 99 -3.03 1.35 -0.31
C VAL A 99 -2.65 2.73 0.24
N THR A 100 -2.77 2.95 1.54
CA THR A 100 -2.38 4.23 2.13
C THR A 100 -0.86 4.43 2.04
N LEU A 101 -0.05 3.40 2.27
CA LEU A 101 1.39 3.43 2.08
C LEU A 101 1.77 3.86 0.65
N VAL A 102 1.22 3.18 -0.35
CA VAL A 102 1.53 3.45 -1.77
C VAL A 102 1.18 4.90 -2.13
N TRP A 103 0.05 5.41 -1.66
CA TRP A 103 -0.34 6.80 -1.93
C TRP A 103 0.45 7.83 -1.13
N CYS A 104 0.90 7.52 0.09
CA CYS A 104 1.86 8.35 0.82
C CYS A 104 3.18 8.50 0.05
N LEU A 105 3.70 7.42 -0.54
CA LEU A 105 4.91 7.47 -1.37
C LEU A 105 4.74 8.31 -2.63
N LYS A 106 3.57 8.23 -3.30
CA LYS A 106 3.23 9.11 -4.42
C LYS A 106 3.16 10.58 -4.00
N ALA A 107 2.62 10.86 -2.81
CA ALA A 107 2.59 12.21 -2.26
C ALA A 107 4.01 12.75 -2.05
N CYS A 108 4.94 11.96 -1.48
CA CYS A 108 6.36 12.35 -1.37
C CYS A 108 6.93 12.80 -2.73
N MET A 109 6.74 11.97 -3.76
CA MET A 109 7.24 12.24 -5.12
C MET A 109 6.64 13.54 -5.70
N LEU A 110 5.35 13.76 -5.53
CA LEU A 110 4.69 14.98 -6.00
C LEU A 110 5.18 16.23 -5.27
N PHE A 111 5.47 16.15 -3.97
CA PHE A 111 6.08 17.26 -3.22
C PHE A 111 7.46 17.63 -3.76
N LEU A 112 8.30 16.64 -4.10
CA LEU A 112 9.61 16.87 -4.71
C LEU A 112 9.50 17.54 -6.09
N LEU A 113 8.49 17.18 -6.89
CA LEU A 113 8.28 17.73 -8.24
C LEU A 113 7.64 19.14 -8.25
N ASN A 114 7.07 19.59 -7.13
CA ASN A 114 6.35 20.88 -7.01
C ASN A 114 7.25 22.12 -7.23
N LEU A 115 8.57 21.95 -7.23
CA LEU A 115 9.52 23.05 -7.38
C LEU A 115 9.56 23.67 -8.79
N ARG A 116 9.07 22.98 -9.84
CA ARG A 116 9.29 23.43 -11.24
C ARG A 116 8.05 23.47 -12.14
N GLN A 117 6.99 22.70 -11.86
CA GLN A 117 5.76 22.66 -12.68
C GLN A 117 4.47 22.59 -11.84
N LYS A 118 4.14 23.68 -11.14
CA LYS A 118 3.00 23.74 -10.21
C LYS A 118 1.67 23.26 -10.79
N ARG A 119 1.32 23.62 -12.04
CA ARG A 119 0.01 23.28 -12.63
C ARG A 119 -0.17 21.79 -12.90
N MET A 120 0.84 21.12 -13.48
CA MET A 120 0.77 19.67 -13.75
C MET A 120 0.80 18.86 -12.45
N VAL A 121 1.60 19.29 -11.47
CA VAL A 121 1.67 18.67 -10.14
C VAL A 121 0.33 18.76 -9.42
N ILE A 122 -0.37 19.91 -9.46
CA ILE A 122 -1.70 20.04 -8.84
C ILE A 122 -2.72 19.09 -9.48
N VAL A 123 -2.74 18.99 -10.81
CA VAL A 123 -3.64 18.06 -11.52
C VAL A 123 -3.34 16.62 -11.12
N ALA A 124 -2.06 16.23 -11.14
CA ALA A 124 -1.64 14.88 -10.74
C ALA A 124 -1.99 14.58 -9.27
N ALA A 125 -1.81 15.54 -8.36
CA ALA A 125 -2.16 15.41 -6.95
C ALA A 125 -3.67 15.22 -6.76
N LEU A 126 -4.51 16.02 -7.42
CA LEU A 126 -5.97 15.86 -7.36
C LEU A 126 -6.42 14.50 -7.90
N THR A 127 -5.84 14.04 -9.02
CA THR A 127 -6.13 12.71 -9.55
C THR A 127 -5.68 11.60 -8.60
N CYS A 128 -4.51 11.74 -7.96
CA CYS A 128 -4.05 10.77 -6.96
C CYS A 128 -5.02 10.68 -5.78
N VAL A 129 -5.49 11.81 -5.25
CA VAL A 129 -6.48 11.84 -4.15
C VAL A 129 -7.78 11.19 -4.58
N LEU A 130 -8.29 11.50 -5.78
CA LEU A 130 -9.51 10.87 -6.28
C LEU A 130 -9.35 9.35 -6.40
N PHE A 131 -8.24 8.89 -6.97
CA PHE A 131 -8.00 7.46 -7.15
C PHE A 131 -7.75 6.73 -5.83
N TYR A 132 -7.15 7.40 -4.84
CA TYR A 132 -7.07 6.88 -3.48
C TYR A 132 -8.46 6.59 -2.91
N LEU A 133 -9.36 7.58 -2.98
CA LEU A 133 -10.72 7.45 -2.47
C LEU A 133 -11.48 6.33 -3.17
N VAL A 134 -11.38 6.25 -4.51
CA VAL A 134 -12.00 5.16 -5.29
C VAL A 134 -11.48 3.80 -4.84
N THR A 135 -10.16 3.63 -4.72
CA THR A 135 -9.55 2.36 -4.31
C THR A 135 -9.96 1.95 -2.90
N ILE A 136 -9.96 2.90 -1.94
CA ILE A 136 -10.40 2.64 -0.57
C ILE A 136 -11.88 2.26 -0.51
N ILE A 137 -12.74 2.99 -1.23
CA ILE A 137 -14.17 2.67 -1.28
C ILE A 137 -14.36 1.26 -1.82
N VAL A 138 -13.73 0.90 -2.93
CA VAL A 138 -13.83 -0.46 -3.50
C VAL A 138 -13.37 -1.51 -2.50
N ILE A 139 -12.25 -1.31 -1.81
CA ILE A 139 -11.74 -2.26 -0.80
C ILE A 139 -12.75 -2.47 0.34
N LEU A 140 -13.40 -1.40 0.78
CA LEU A 140 -14.39 -1.45 1.87
C LEU A 140 -15.74 -2.01 1.41
N THR A 141 -16.15 -1.74 0.17
CA THR A 141 -17.46 -2.14 -0.37
C THR A 141 -17.43 -3.40 -1.22
N ARG A 142 -16.28 -4.06 -1.37
CA ARG A 142 -16.10 -5.25 -2.23
C ARG A 142 -17.09 -6.38 -1.89
N CYS A 143 -17.46 -6.51 -0.62
CA CYS A 143 -18.49 -7.44 -0.17
C CYS A 143 -19.64 -6.64 0.45
N GLN A 144 -20.87 -6.96 0.05
CA GLN A 144 -22.09 -6.40 0.61
C GLN A 144 -22.98 -7.58 1.05
N PRO A 145 -23.42 -7.63 2.32
CA PRO A 145 -23.19 -6.67 3.41
C PRO A 145 -21.73 -6.66 3.92
N PHE A 146 -21.28 -5.57 4.58
CA PHE A 146 -19.88 -5.38 5.00
C PHE A 146 -19.32 -6.53 5.87
N HIS A 147 -20.17 -7.19 6.65
CA HIS A 147 -19.75 -8.33 7.48
C HIS A 147 -19.32 -9.56 6.67
N ALA A 148 -19.71 -9.64 5.39
CA ALA A 148 -19.30 -10.71 4.49
C ALA A 148 -17.77 -10.72 4.26
N ASN A 149 -17.06 -9.62 4.53
CA ASN A 149 -15.60 -9.55 4.44
C ASN A 149 -14.86 -10.50 5.42
N TRP A 150 -15.53 -10.99 6.46
CA TRP A 150 -14.97 -11.95 7.42
C TRP A 150 -15.94 -13.11 7.67
N GLN A 151 -16.90 -13.32 6.77
CA GLN A 151 -17.85 -14.44 6.87
C GLN A 151 -17.19 -15.71 6.31
N VAL A 152 -17.15 -16.74 7.15
CA VAL A 152 -16.57 -18.06 6.79
C VAL A 152 -17.63 -18.96 6.15
N TYR A 153 -18.84 -18.97 6.72
CA TYR A 153 -19.98 -19.74 6.24
C TYR A 153 -21.28 -18.93 6.38
N PRO A 154 -22.22 -19.01 5.43
CA PRO A 154 -22.09 -19.61 4.09
C PRO A 154 -21.06 -18.87 3.23
N TYR A 155 -20.53 -19.52 2.19
CA TYR A 155 -19.51 -18.94 1.32
C TYR A 155 -19.97 -17.60 0.70
N PRO A 156 -19.20 -16.50 0.87
CA PRO A 156 -19.61 -15.16 0.40
C PRO A 156 -19.41 -14.93 -1.11
N GLY A 157 -18.83 -15.90 -1.83
CA GLY A 157 -18.55 -15.81 -3.26
C GLY A 157 -17.11 -15.42 -3.61
N ASP A 158 -16.72 -15.74 -4.84
CA ASP A 158 -15.34 -15.62 -5.34
C ASP A 158 -14.82 -14.19 -5.31
N SER A 159 -15.68 -13.20 -5.60
CA SER A 159 -15.28 -11.79 -5.57
C SER A 159 -14.84 -11.35 -4.17
N CYS A 160 -15.43 -11.92 -3.12
CA CYS A 160 -15.14 -11.60 -1.73
C CYS A 160 -13.95 -12.40 -1.19
N ALA A 161 -13.91 -13.70 -1.46
CA ALA A 161 -12.86 -14.60 -0.98
C ALA A 161 -11.53 -14.37 -1.71
N LEU A 162 -11.53 -14.21 -3.03
CA LEU A 162 -10.29 -14.12 -3.82
C LEU A 162 -9.70 -12.71 -3.90
N ASN A 163 -10.40 -11.69 -3.39
CA ASN A 163 -9.97 -10.28 -3.43
C ASN A 163 -9.69 -9.73 -4.84
N ILE A 164 -10.18 -10.40 -5.90
CA ILE A 164 -9.98 -10.00 -7.32
C ILE A 164 -10.31 -8.52 -7.57
N PRO A 165 -11.43 -7.97 -7.05
CA PRO A 165 -11.75 -6.55 -7.26
C PRO A 165 -10.67 -5.60 -6.71
N ASN A 166 -10.05 -5.93 -5.57
CA ASN A 166 -8.99 -5.12 -4.96
C ASN A 166 -7.76 -5.06 -5.87
N TYR A 167 -7.34 -6.20 -6.41
CA TYR A 167 -6.19 -6.28 -7.30
C TYR A 167 -6.41 -5.47 -8.59
N ILE A 168 -7.60 -5.59 -9.19
CA ILE A 168 -7.93 -4.88 -10.44
C ILE A 168 -7.96 -3.36 -10.21
N VAL A 169 -8.68 -2.89 -9.18
CA VAL A 169 -8.78 -1.44 -8.91
C VAL A 169 -7.42 -0.86 -8.54
N LEU A 170 -6.64 -1.57 -7.73
CA LEU A 170 -5.29 -1.17 -7.35
C LEU A 170 -4.40 -1.07 -8.60
N ALA A 171 -4.36 -2.10 -9.43
CA ALA A 171 -3.49 -2.13 -10.60
C ALA A 171 -3.81 -0.96 -11.55
N ILE A 172 -5.08 -0.74 -11.87
CA ILE A 172 -5.50 0.32 -12.80
C ILE A 172 -5.17 1.71 -12.21
N THR A 173 -5.58 1.96 -10.97
CA THR A 173 -5.38 3.28 -10.33
C THR A 173 -3.90 3.57 -10.07
N ASN A 174 -3.14 2.57 -9.63
CA ASN A 174 -1.72 2.70 -9.35
C ASN A 174 -0.91 2.97 -10.62
N VAL A 175 -1.07 2.14 -11.65
CA VAL A 175 -0.34 2.29 -12.93
C VAL A 175 -0.67 3.63 -13.59
N THR A 176 -1.94 4.02 -13.58
CA THR A 176 -2.36 5.29 -14.20
C THR A 176 -1.74 6.49 -13.47
N THR A 177 -1.73 6.49 -12.14
CA THR A 177 -1.12 7.58 -11.36
C THR A 177 0.39 7.60 -11.49
N ASP A 178 1.06 6.45 -11.56
CA ASP A 178 2.51 6.39 -11.78
C ASP A 178 2.89 6.94 -13.16
N MET A 179 2.15 6.58 -14.20
CA MET A 179 2.37 7.14 -15.55
C MET A 179 2.21 8.66 -15.57
N MET A 180 1.21 9.19 -14.86
CA MET A 180 1.04 10.64 -14.74
C MET A 180 2.21 11.30 -14.01
N ILE A 181 2.69 10.74 -12.90
CA ILE A 181 3.81 11.30 -12.12
C ILE A 181 5.11 11.24 -12.93
N LEU A 182 5.39 10.13 -13.61
CA LEU A 182 6.58 9.95 -14.45
C LEU A 182 6.60 10.89 -15.66
N TYR A 183 5.43 11.29 -16.18
CA TYR A 183 5.33 12.21 -17.30
C TYR A 183 5.73 13.64 -16.94
N ILE A 184 5.60 14.08 -15.69
CA ILE A 184 5.89 15.45 -15.25
C ILE A 184 7.35 15.88 -15.59
N PRO A 185 8.40 15.12 -15.23
CA PRO A 185 9.78 15.52 -15.51
C PRO A 185 10.24 15.28 -16.96
N LEU A 186 9.57 14.44 -17.75
CA LEU A 186 10.02 14.04 -19.10
C LEU A 186 10.15 15.21 -20.09
N PRO A 187 9.16 16.12 -20.24
CA PRO A 187 9.29 17.29 -21.11
C PRO A 187 10.44 18.22 -20.71
N LEU A 188 10.76 18.29 -19.41
CA LEU A 188 11.88 19.07 -18.88
C LEU A 188 13.22 18.44 -19.26
N LEU A 189 13.37 17.12 -19.11
CA LEU A 189 14.59 16.40 -19.47
C LEU A 189 14.94 16.54 -20.95
N TRP A 190 13.94 16.57 -21.84
CA TRP A 190 14.17 16.83 -23.26
C TRP A 190 14.66 18.25 -23.56
N SER A 191 14.34 19.22 -22.69
CA SER A 191 14.80 20.61 -22.84
C SER A 191 16.18 20.86 -22.25
N VAL A 192 16.70 19.97 -21.40
CA VAL A 192 18.01 20.13 -20.77
C VAL A 192 19.09 19.54 -21.67
N GLN A 193 19.67 20.38 -22.52
CA GLN A 193 20.93 20.09 -23.20
C GLN A 193 22.08 20.25 -22.21
N MET A 194 22.54 19.15 -21.61
CA MET A 194 23.78 19.17 -20.83
C MET A 194 24.96 19.30 -21.80
N PRO A 195 25.81 20.34 -21.71
CA PRO A 195 27.06 20.35 -22.45
C PRO A 195 27.92 19.19 -21.97
N LEU A 196 28.27 18.29 -22.89
CA LEU A 196 28.99 17.04 -22.61
C LEU A 196 30.45 17.23 -22.17
N ALA A 197 30.97 18.46 -22.20
CA ALA A 197 32.25 18.84 -21.64
C ALA A 197 32.26 20.33 -21.27
N ARG A 198 32.99 20.69 -20.21
CA ARG A 198 33.28 22.07 -19.80
C ARG A 198 34.51 22.59 -20.53
#